data_AF-A0A8T3ZCP3-F1
#
_entry.id   AF-A0A8T3ZCP3-F1
#
_cell.length_a   1.000
_cell.length_b   1.000
_cell.length_c   1.000
_cell.angle_alpha   90.00
_cell.angle_beta   90.00
_cell.angle_gamma   90.00
#
_symmetry.space_group_name_H-M   'P 1'
#
loop_
_entity.id
_entity.type
_entity.pdbx_description
1 polymer ?
#
loop_
_entity_poly.entity_id
_entity_poly.type
_entity_poly.pdbx_seq_one_letter_code
_entity_poly.pdbx_strand_id
1 'polypeptide(L)'
;MGNVGGSSRTCSRCGRPSEQDGICGKCAAELPSPKSPSERAAEAIEHARNEMLRGKERGVMLEDAEDLLTGAKLMLDAHSYEDAIRIATECGGIAEERILQYEMLLNSISRSQVKIRDADEHGGDTKEARSMLQKAQDALKGADYKRGITYAIRSADIADKERKKYDSWKVEVGAYLKTK
;
A
#
# COMPACT_ATOMS: atom_id res chain seq x y z
N MET A 1 -57.53 12.93 -34.84
CA MET A 1 -56.62 13.91 -34.20
C MET A 1 -56.01 13.23 -32.98
N GLY A 2 -54.85 12.58 -33.16
CA GLY A 2 -54.16 11.89 -32.07
C GLY A 2 -53.36 12.90 -31.25
N ASN A 3 -53.75 13.07 -29.98
CA ASN A 3 -53.11 13.99 -29.05
C ASN A 3 -51.72 13.41 -28.69
N VAL A 4 -50.65 14.03 -29.18
CA VAL A 4 -49.28 13.58 -28.95
C VAL A 4 -48.92 13.89 -27.49
N GLY A 5 -48.63 12.84 -26.72
CA GLY A 5 -48.31 12.93 -25.31
C GLY A 5 -47.09 13.82 -25.05
N GLY A 6 -47.32 14.96 -24.41
CA GLY A 6 -46.27 15.74 -23.78
C GLY A 6 -45.82 15.02 -22.52
N SER A 7 -44.86 14.09 -22.66
CA SER A 7 -44.14 13.56 -21.49
C SER A 7 -43.37 14.71 -20.86
N SER A 8 -43.92 15.29 -19.80
CA SER A 8 -43.27 16.33 -19.00
C SER A 8 -41.95 15.76 -18.51
N ARG A 9 -40.83 16.20 -19.10
CA ARG A 9 -39.52 15.80 -18.60
C ARG A 9 -39.37 16.39 -17.21
N THR A 10 -39.37 15.53 -16.19
CA THR A 10 -39.14 15.92 -14.81
C THR A 10 -37.67 15.74 -14.48
N CYS A 11 -37.13 16.64 -13.67
CA CYS A 11 -35.79 16.57 -13.15
C CYS A 11 -35.65 15.31 -12.30
N SER A 12 -34.67 14.46 -12.63
CA SER A 12 -34.38 13.21 -11.92
C SER A 12 -34.01 13.40 -10.45
N ARG A 13 -33.56 14.60 -10.07
CA ARG A 13 -33.08 14.93 -8.73
C ARG A 13 -34.15 15.53 -7.82
N CYS A 14 -35.04 16.38 -8.34
CA CYS A 14 -36.03 17.09 -7.52
C CYS A 14 -37.48 17.00 -8.02
N GLY A 15 -37.73 16.28 -9.12
CA GLY A 15 -39.07 16.07 -9.69
C GLY A 15 -39.70 17.28 -10.39
N ARG A 16 -39.02 18.44 -10.43
CA ARG A 16 -39.53 19.67 -11.09
C ARG A 16 -39.45 19.57 -12.61
N PRO A 17 -40.32 20.26 -13.38
CA PRO A 17 -40.20 20.31 -14.84
C PRO A 17 -38.79 20.75 -15.28
N SER A 18 -38.18 20.02 -16.21
CA SER A 18 -36.88 20.33 -16.80
C SER A 18 -37.02 20.55 -18.31
N GLU A 19 -36.48 21.65 -18.83
CA GLU A 19 -36.61 22.04 -20.24
C GLU A 19 -35.59 21.38 -21.16
N GLN A 20 -34.48 20.84 -20.62
CA GLN A 20 -33.51 19.99 -21.32
C GLN A 20 -32.67 19.19 -20.29
N ASP A 21 -32.17 18.02 -20.70
CA ASP A 21 -31.20 17.15 -20.00
C ASP A 21 -31.59 16.51 -18.65
N GLY A 22 -32.87 16.46 -18.29
CA GLY A 22 -33.34 15.69 -17.13
C GLY A 22 -32.86 16.21 -15.77
N ILE A 23 -32.19 17.37 -15.73
CA ILE A 23 -31.81 18.10 -14.52
C ILE A 23 -32.28 19.55 -14.68
N CYS A 24 -33.00 20.10 -13.70
CA CYS A 24 -33.45 21.50 -13.77
C CYS A 24 -32.31 22.48 -13.44
N GLY A 25 -32.38 23.72 -13.93
CA GLY A 25 -31.33 24.73 -13.72
C GLY A 25 -30.99 25.01 -12.25
N LYS A 26 -31.94 24.86 -11.32
CA LYS A 26 -31.67 24.96 -9.87
C LYS A 26 -30.82 23.79 -9.36
N CYS A 27 -31.14 22.57 -9.78
CA CYS A 27 -30.36 21.39 -9.41
C CYS A 27 -29.00 21.33 -10.11
N ALA A 28 -28.86 21.95 -11.29
CA ALA A 28 -27.59 22.14 -11.97
C ALA A 28 -26.73 23.20 -11.26
N ALA A 29 -27.34 24.27 -10.74
CA ALA A 29 -26.64 25.29 -9.94
C ALA A 29 -26.17 24.78 -8.56
N GLU A 30 -26.81 23.73 -8.04
CA GLU A 30 -26.37 23.01 -6.83
C GLU A 30 -25.27 21.98 -7.12
N LEU A 31 -24.86 21.77 -8.37
CA LEU A 31 -23.69 20.95 -8.66
C LEU A 31 -22.44 21.72 -8.24
N PRO A 32 -21.48 21.08 -7.54
CA PRO A 32 -20.21 21.71 -7.26
C PRO A 32 -19.56 22.12 -8.58
N SER A 33 -19.11 23.37 -8.65
CA SER A 33 -18.36 23.87 -9.80
C SER A 33 -17.11 23.01 -10.03
N PRO A 34 -16.69 22.77 -11.28
CA PRO A 34 -15.44 22.08 -11.54
C PRO A 34 -14.28 22.81 -10.84
N LYS A 35 -13.50 22.07 -10.06
CA LYS A 35 -12.34 22.61 -9.34
C LYS A 35 -11.37 23.27 -10.33
N SER A 36 -10.86 24.43 -9.97
CA SER A 36 -9.83 25.13 -10.73
C SER A 36 -8.53 24.30 -10.77
N PRO A 37 -7.66 24.50 -11.78
CA PRO A 37 -6.36 23.82 -11.85
C PRO A 37 -5.50 24.03 -10.60
N SER A 38 -5.55 25.24 -10.03
CA SER A 38 -4.85 25.59 -8.78
C SER A 38 -5.36 24.79 -7.58
N GLU A 39 -6.69 24.68 -7.41
CA GLU A 39 -7.28 23.88 -6.34
C GLU A 39 -6.94 22.39 -6.47
N ARG A 40 -6.94 21.86 -7.70
CA ARG A 40 -6.56 20.46 -7.96
C ARG A 40 -5.09 20.21 -7.63
N ALA A 41 -4.20 21.15 -7.96
CA ALA A 41 -2.78 21.05 -7.65
C ALA A 41 -2.54 21.12 -6.14
N ALA A 42 -3.21 22.03 -5.43
CA ALA A 42 -3.14 22.12 -3.97
C ALA A 42 -3.64 20.83 -3.29
N GLU A 43 -4.75 20.26 -3.76
CA GLU A 43 -5.28 19.00 -3.24
C GLU A 43 -4.32 17.82 -3.46
N ALA A 44 -3.69 17.73 -4.64
CA ALA A 44 -2.68 16.70 -4.91
C ALA A 44 -1.46 16.83 -3.98
N ILE A 45 -0.98 18.06 -3.75
CA ILE A 45 0.13 18.33 -2.84
C ILE A 45 -0.23 17.98 -1.39
N GLU A 46 -1.44 18.33 -0.95
CA GLU A 46 -1.90 17.97 0.40
C GLU A 46 -2.08 16.46 0.57
N HIS A 47 -2.59 15.76 -0.46
CA HIS A 47 -2.61 14.31 -0.45
C HIS A 47 -1.20 13.71 -0.31
N ALA A 48 -0.25 14.16 -1.13
CA ALA A 48 1.13 13.72 -1.07
C ALA A 48 1.76 13.99 0.32
N ARG A 49 1.50 15.16 0.89
CA ARG A 49 1.95 15.53 2.24
C ARG A 49 1.39 14.58 3.30
N ASN A 50 0.11 14.23 3.21
CA ASN A 50 -0.52 13.32 4.17
C ASN A 50 0.10 11.92 4.10
N GLU A 51 0.38 11.40 2.90
CA GLU A 51 1.09 10.12 2.73
C GLU A 51 2.51 10.18 3.32
N MET A 52 3.22 11.29 3.10
CA MET A 52 4.53 11.51 3.71
C MET A 52 4.47 11.52 5.23
N LEU A 53 3.46 12.19 5.82
CA LEU A 53 3.26 12.22 7.26
C LEU A 53 3.00 10.81 7.81
N ARG A 54 2.12 10.04 7.16
CA ARG A 54 1.82 8.64 7.53
C ARG A 54 3.08 7.78 7.56
N GLY A 55 3.98 7.96 6.58
CA GLY A 55 5.23 7.21 6.56
C GLY A 55 6.21 7.65 7.65
N LYS A 56 6.33 8.97 7.90
CA LYS A 56 7.17 9.50 8.98
C LYS A 56 6.72 9.03 10.36
N GLU A 57 5.42 9.04 10.64
CA GLU A 57 4.85 8.53 11.90
C GLU A 57 5.21 7.06 12.14
N ARG A 58 5.43 6.29 11.07
CA ARG A 58 5.82 4.88 11.11
C ARG A 58 7.34 4.67 11.12
N GLY A 59 8.14 5.73 11.02
CA GLY A 59 9.59 5.67 10.94
C GLY A 59 10.12 5.20 9.57
N VAL A 60 9.32 5.33 8.51
CA VAL A 60 9.74 5.01 7.14
C VAL A 60 10.64 6.12 6.61
N MET A 61 11.77 5.74 5.99
CA MET A 61 12.65 6.70 5.33
C MET A 61 12.06 7.12 3.99
N LEU A 62 11.83 8.42 3.83
CA LEU A 62 11.12 9.01 2.69
C LEU A 62 11.88 10.18 2.05
N GLU A 63 13.21 10.25 2.23
CA GLU A 63 14.07 11.34 1.76
C GLU A 63 13.83 11.65 0.27
N ASP A 64 13.80 10.63 -0.59
CA ASP A 64 13.53 10.76 -2.03
C ASP A 64 12.20 11.48 -2.34
N ALA A 65 11.18 11.27 -1.51
CA ALA A 65 9.85 11.83 -1.71
C ALA A 65 9.72 13.25 -1.11
N GLU A 66 10.56 13.64 -0.16
CA GLU A 66 10.59 15.01 0.38
C GLU A 66 11.03 16.03 -0.67
N ASP A 67 12.01 15.67 -1.49
CA ASP A 67 12.50 16.49 -2.60
C ASP A 67 11.40 16.70 -3.64
N LEU A 68 10.63 15.65 -3.96
CA LEU A 68 9.51 15.74 -4.89
C LEU A 68 8.38 16.62 -4.34
N LEU A 69 8.06 16.52 -3.05
CA LEU A 69 7.04 17.39 -2.44
C LEU A 69 7.46 18.87 -2.49
N THR A 70 8.75 19.15 -2.32
CA THR A 70 9.30 20.51 -2.46
C THR A 70 9.22 20.98 -3.91
N GLY A 71 9.56 20.14 -4.87
CA GLY A 71 9.41 20.42 -6.30
C GLY A 71 7.96 20.70 -6.70
N ALA A 72 7.00 19.93 -6.20
CA ALA A 72 5.58 20.14 -6.48
C ALA A 72 5.08 21.50 -5.98
N LYS A 73 5.53 21.94 -4.80
CA LYS A 73 5.20 23.28 -4.26
C LYS A 73 5.77 24.40 -5.11
N LEU A 74 7.02 24.27 -5.57
CA LEU A 74 7.64 25.25 -6.48
C LEU A 74 6.88 25.37 -7.80
N MET A 75 6.41 24.25 -8.37
CA MET A 75 5.62 24.27 -9.60
C MET A 75 4.24 24.90 -9.37
N LEU A 76 3.64 24.71 -8.19
CA LEU A 76 2.40 25.40 -7.81
C LEU A 76 2.60 26.92 -7.76
N ASP A 77 3.67 27.37 -7.10
CA ASP A 77 4.01 28.80 -7.00
C ASP A 77 4.34 29.42 -8.37
N ALA A 78 4.90 28.62 -9.28
CA ALA A 78 5.15 29.00 -10.67
C ALA A 78 3.91 28.92 -11.58
N HIS A 79 2.72 28.68 -11.02
CA HIS A 79 1.45 28.49 -11.77
C HIS A 79 1.48 27.35 -12.80
N SER A 80 2.42 26.40 -12.66
CA SER A 80 2.57 25.22 -13.51
C SER A 80 1.78 24.06 -12.90
N TYR A 81 0.45 24.16 -12.95
CA TYR A 81 -0.46 23.29 -12.19
C TYR A 81 -0.41 21.82 -12.62
N GLU A 82 -0.34 21.54 -13.92
CA GLU A 82 -0.28 20.17 -14.44
C GLU A 82 0.99 19.45 -13.95
N ASP A 83 2.12 20.14 -13.94
CA ASP A 83 3.37 19.62 -13.42
C ASP A 83 3.34 19.47 -11.90
N ALA A 84 2.77 20.43 -11.18
CA ALA A 84 2.56 20.32 -9.74
C ALA A 84 1.74 19.08 -9.36
N ILE A 85 0.63 18.82 -10.09
CA ILE A 85 -0.20 17.63 -9.90
C ILE A 85 0.60 16.37 -10.20
N ARG A 86 1.35 16.33 -11.30
CA ARG A 86 2.13 15.15 -11.69
C ARG A 86 3.18 14.80 -10.64
N ILE A 87 3.98 15.78 -10.21
CA ILE A 87 5.06 15.58 -9.23
C ILE A 87 4.46 15.22 -7.85
N ALA A 88 3.39 15.88 -7.43
CA ALA A 88 2.72 15.55 -6.17
C ALA A 88 2.16 14.12 -6.19
N THR A 89 1.55 13.70 -7.30
CA THR A 89 1.03 12.34 -7.47
C THR A 89 2.15 11.30 -7.39
N GLU A 90 3.28 11.58 -8.05
CA GLU A 90 4.48 10.73 -8.00
C GLU A 90 5.05 10.63 -6.58
N CYS A 91 5.16 11.75 -5.87
CA CYS A 91 5.56 11.80 -4.45
C CYS A 91 4.65 10.93 -3.57
N GLY A 92 3.33 11.05 -3.73
CA GLY A 92 2.36 10.26 -2.98
C GLY A 92 2.51 8.75 -3.25
N GLY A 93 2.67 8.37 -4.53
CA GLY A 93 2.86 6.98 -4.93
C GLY A 93 4.16 6.36 -4.38
N ILE A 94 5.27 7.12 -4.38
CA ILE A 94 6.53 6.66 -3.78
C ILE A 94 6.38 6.48 -2.27
N ALA A 95 5.75 7.43 -1.58
CA ALA A 95 5.51 7.34 -0.14
C ALA A 95 4.66 6.10 0.21
N GLU A 96 3.57 5.88 -0.52
CA GLU A 96 2.71 4.71 -0.37
C GLU A 96 3.46 3.39 -0.62
N GLU A 97 4.24 3.30 -1.70
CA GLU A 97 5.04 2.12 -2.02
C GLU A 97 6.03 1.78 -0.89
N ARG A 98 6.73 2.80 -0.37
CA ARG A 98 7.71 2.63 0.71
C ARG A 98 7.06 2.18 2.00
N ILE A 99 5.91 2.77 2.35
CA ILE A 99 5.11 2.37 3.51
C ILE A 99 4.69 0.92 3.41
N LEU A 100 4.15 0.51 2.25
CA LEU A 100 3.71 -0.85 2.01
C LEU A 100 4.87 -1.84 2.11
N GLN A 101 6.03 -1.52 1.55
CA GLN A 101 7.23 -2.36 1.65
C GLN A 101 7.73 -2.50 3.08
N TYR A 102 7.71 -1.42 3.85
CA TYR A 102 8.07 -1.43 5.26
C TYR A 102 7.14 -2.36 6.06
N GLU A 103 5.82 -2.24 5.88
CA GLU A 103 4.84 -3.11 6.54
C GLU A 103 5.00 -4.59 6.14
N MET A 104 5.21 -4.85 4.85
CA MET A 104 5.48 -6.20 4.35
C MET A 104 6.74 -6.80 4.97
N LEU A 105 7.80 -6.01 5.13
CA LEU A 105 9.04 -6.44 5.78
C LEU A 105 8.80 -6.80 7.25
N LEU A 106 8.13 -5.93 8.01
CA LEU A 106 7.80 -6.20 9.42
C LEU A 106 6.98 -7.49 9.57
N ASN A 107 5.96 -7.67 8.73
CA ASN A 107 5.16 -8.88 8.72
C ASN A 107 6.00 -10.12 8.41
N SER A 108 6.88 -10.02 7.41
CA SER A 108 7.76 -11.13 6.98
C SER A 108 8.77 -11.49 8.07
N ILE A 109 9.35 -10.51 8.76
CA ILE A 109 10.24 -10.70 9.92
C ILE A 109 9.51 -11.43 11.03
N SER A 110 8.30 -10.98 11.39
CA SER A 110 7.47 -11.62 12.41
C SER A 110 7.14 -13.08 12.05
N ARG A 111 6.74 -13.34 10.81
CA ARG A 111 6.46 -14.71 10.32
C ARG A 111 7.70 -15.60 10.36
N SER A 112 8.86 -15.07 9.94
CA SER A 112 10.13 -15.80 10.03
C SER A 112 10.47 -16.17 11.48
N GLN A 113 10.32 -15.24 12.43
CA GLN A 113 10.55 -15.51 13.85
C GLN A 113 9.66 -16.63 14.38
N VAL A 114 8.37 -16.63 14.03
CA VAL A 114 7.43 -17.70 14.41
C VAL A 114 7.89 -19.04 13.84
N LYS A 115 8.29 -19.08 12.56
CA LYS A 115 8.74 -20.31 11.89
C LYS A 115 10.05 -20.85 12.46
N ILE A 116 10.99 -19.97 12.79
CA ILE A 116 12.24 -20.36 13.47
C ILE A 116 11.94 -20.99 14.82
N ARG A 117 11.09 -20.35 15.63
CA ARG A 117 10.71 -20.89 16.94
C ARG A 117 10.04 -22.26 16.82
N ASP A 118 9.10 -22.41 15.90
CA ASP A 118 8.43 -23.69 15.63
C ASP A 118 9.43 -24.78 15.21
N ALA A 119 10.39 -24.46 14.33
CA ALA A 119 11.46 -25.38 13.95
C ALA A 119 12.38 -25.76 15.13
N ASP A 120 12.75 -24.81 15.98
CA ASP A 120 13.58 -25.07 17.18
C ASP A 120 12.86 -25.96 18.19
N GLU A 121 11.57 -25.72 18.45
CA GLU A 121 10.74 -26.54 19.33
C GLU A 121 10.67 -28.01 18.85
N HIS A 122 10.78 -28.23 17.55
CA HIS A 122 10.83 -29.54 16.92
C HIS A 122 12.28 -30.03 16.69
N GLY A 123 13.31 -29.33 17.15
CA GLY A 123 14.70 -29.79 17.03
C GLY A 123 15.33 -29.67 15.63
N GLY A 124 14.77 -28.82 14.76
CA GLY A 124 15.38 -28.48 13.46
C GLY A 124 16.59 -27.56 13.60
N ASP A 125 17.53 -27.60 12.64
CA ASP A 125 18.71 -26.71 12.64
C ASP A 125 18.37 -25.33 12.05
N THR A 126 18.14 -24.34 12.91
CA THR A 126 17.72 -22.99 12.47
C THR A 126 18.87 -22.01 12.23
N LYS A 127 20.14 -22.43 12.24
CA LYS A 127 21.30 -21.51 12.11
C LYS A 127 21.25 -20.65 10.84
N GLU A 128 21.00 -21.27 9.69
CA GLU A 128 20.94 -20.53 8.42
C GLU A 128 19.70 -19.62 8.38
N ALA A 129 18.55 -20.08 8.87
CA ALA A 129 17.34 -19.27 8.96
C ALA A 129 17.55 -18.01 9.81
N ARG A 130 18.23 -18.14 10.96
CA ARG A 130 18.59 -17.00 11.84
C ARG A 130 19.56 -16.04 11.17
N SER A 131 20.54 -16.54 10.42
CA SER A 131 21.45 -15.68 9.63
C SER A 131 20.68 -14.85 8.60
N MET A 132 19.70 -15.44 7.90
CA MET A 132 18.87 -14.71 6.94
C MET A 132 17.94 -13.71 7.64
N LEU A 133 17.37 -14.06 8.80
CA LEU A 133 16.56 -13.12 9.58
C LEU A 133 17.38 -11.91 10.03
N GLN A 134 18.63 -12.11 10.45
CA GLN A 134 19.53 -11.01 10.82
C GLN A 134 19.74 -10.05 9.63
N LYS A 135 20.01 -10.58 8.42
CA LYS A 135 20.13 -9.77 7.21
C LYS A 135 18.86 -8.98 6.91
N ALA A 136 17.67 -9.55 7.16
CA ALA A 136 16.41 -8.84 7.00
C ALA A 136 16.27 -7.67 7.99
N GLN A 137 16.69 -7.86 9.25
CA GLN A 137 16.69 -6.81 10.28
C GLN A 137 17.72 -5.71 9.98
N ASP A 138 18.88 -6.06 9.44
CA ASP A 138 19.89 -5.08 9.03
C ASP A 138 19.41 -4.28 7.81
N ALA A 139 18.74 -4.93 6.85
CA ALA A 139 18.10 -4.26 5.72
C ALA A 139 16.97 -3.32 6.16
N LEU A 140 16.20 -3.67 7.20
CA LEU A 140 15.19 -2.79 7.79
C LEU A 140 15.81 -1.49 8.32
N LYS A 141 16.95 -1.59 9.04
CA LYS A 141 17.69 -0.43 9.57
C LYS A 141 18.29 0.43 8.46
N GLY A 142 18.71 -0.20 7.36
CA GLY A 142 19.25 0.49 6.18
C GLY A 142 18.20 0.95 5.16
N ALA A 143 16.91 0.86 5.48
CA ALA A 143 15.79 1.19 4.59
C ALA A 143 15.76 0.43 3.24
N ASP A 144 16.46 -0.71 3.15
CA ASP A 144 16.46 -1.59 1.98
C ASP A 144 15.33 -2.62 2.10
N TYR A 145 14.09 -2.12 2.06
CA TYR A 145 12.91 -2.92 2.35
C TYR A 145 12.73 -4.09 1.37
N LYS A 146 12.99 -3.88 0.07
CA LYS A 146 12.88 -4.91 -0.97
C LYS A 146 13.81 -6.10 -0.66
N ARG A 147 15.09 -5.86 -0.38
CA ARG A 147 16.02 -6.94 -0.03
C ARG A 147 15.70 -7.55 1.33
N GLY A 148 15.27 -6.74 2.29
CA GLY A 148 14.81 -7.21 3.59
C GLY A 148 13.69 -8.25 3.47
N ILE A 149 12.70 -8.00 2.61
CA ILE A 149 11.57 -8.91 2.39
C ILE A 149 12.09 -10.25 1.86
N THR A 150 12.98 -10.22 0.87
CA THR A 150 13.59 -11.45 0.31
C THR A 150 14.33 -12.25 1.38
N TYR A 151 15.11 -11.58 2.24
CA TYR A 151 15.82 -12.25 3.34
C TYR A 151 14.86 -12.87 4.36
N ALA A 152 13.80 -12.16 4.73
CA ALA A 152 12.81 -12.63 5.69
C ALA A 152 12.02 -13.84 5.16
N ILE A 153 11.60 -13.80 3.89
CA ILE A 153 10.92 -14.94 3.25
C ILE A 153 11.85 -16.16 3.20
N ARG A 154 13.10 -15.97 2.75
CA ARG A 154 14.08 -17.06 2.69
C ARG A 154 14.36 -17.66 4.07
N SER A 155 14.41 -16.82 5.10
CA SER A 155 14.55 -17.26 6.49
C SER A 155 13.39 -18.17 6.91
N ALA A 156 12.15 -17.76 6.64
CA ALA A 156 10.96 -18.55 6.96
C ALA A 156 10.93 -19.89 6.20
N ASP A 157 11.31 -19.89 4.91
CA ASP A 157 11.35 -21.09 4.08
C ASP A 157 12.40 -22.10 4.57
N ILE A 158 13.58 -21.63 4.99
CA ILE A 158 14.62 -22.49 5.56
C ILE A 158 14.11 -23.13 6.85
N ALA A 159 13.55 -22.35 7.77
CA ALA A 159 13.01 -22.86 9.03
C ALA A 159 11.89 -23.90 8.80
N ASP A 160 10.97 -23.63 7.87
CA ASP A 160 9.88 -24.55 7.54
C ASP A 160 10.40 -25.87 6.93
N LYS A 161 11.46 -25.82 6.11
CA LYS A 161 12.12 -27.02 5.58
C LYS A 161 12.75 -27.87 6.67
N GLU A 162 13.46 -27.26 7.62
CA GLU A 162 14.11 -27.98 8.71
C GLU A 162 13.09 -28.65 9.64
N ARG A 163 12.00 -27.95 9.95
CA ARG A 163 10.86 -28.53 10.68
C ARG A 163 10.29 -29.76 9.98
N LYS A 164 10.02 -29.66 8.67
CA LYS A 164 9.48 -30.77 7.88
C LYS A 164 10.41 -31.99 7.81
N LYS A 165 11.73 -31.76 7.72
CA LYS A 165 12.72 -32.85 7.74
C LYS A 165 12.64 -33.62 9.07
N TYR A 166 12.56 -32.90 10.18
CA TYR A 166 12.44 -33.52 11.49
C TYR A 166 11.13 -34.31 11.64
N ASP A 167 10.01 -33.73 11.22
CA ASP A 167 8.70 -34.41 11.25
C ASP A 167 8.73 -35.73 10.48
N SER A 168 9.35 -35.75 9.28
CA SER A 168 9.52 -36.97 8.48
C SER A 168 10.35 -38.02 9.23
N TRP A 169 11.51 -37.62 9.76
CA TRP A 169 12.39 -38.51 10.51
C TRP A 169 11.70 -39.12 11.73
N LYS A 170 10.91 -38.32 12.47
CA LYS A 170 10.16 -38.78 13.64
C LYS A 170 9.13 -39.86 13.28
N VAL A 171 8.45 -39.73 12.14
CA VAL A 171 7.49 -40.73 11.64
C VAL A 171 8.20 -42.03 11.28
N GLU A 172 9.32 -41.94 10.56
CA GLU A 172 10.11 -43.12 10.13
C GLU A 172 10.65 -43.91 11.33
N VAL A 173 11.27 -43.23 12.30
CA VAL A 173 11.76 -43.88 13.53
C VAL A 173 10.62 -44.48 14.34
N GLY A 174 9.49 -43.77 14.45
CA GLY A 174 8.31 -44.27 15.16
C GLY A 174 7.70 -45.52 14.52
N ALA A 175 7.70 -45.61 13.18
CA ALA A 175 7.25 -46.80 12.46
C ALA A 175 8.19 -47.99 12.70
N TYR A 176 9.51 -47.76 12.62
CA TYR A 176 10.52 -48.78 12.87
C TYR A 176 10.40 -49.39 14.28
N LEU A 177 10.27 -48.55 15.32
CA LEU A 177 10.17 -49.00 16.70
C LEU A 177 8.90 -49.82 16.99
N LYS A 178 7.83 -49.67 16.21
CA LYS A 178 6.58 -50.45 16.36
C LYS A 178 6.64 -51.81 15.67
N THR A 179 7.60 -52.03 14.77
CA THR A 179 7.77 -53.29 14.02
C THR A 179 8.75 -54.26 14.68
N LYS A 180 9.32 -53.90 15.82
CA LYS A 180 10.14 -54.76 16.70
C LYS A 180 9.37 -55.10 17.97
#